data_AF-A0A0H3B3V1-F1
#
_entry.id   AF-A0A0H3B3V1-F1
#
_cell.length_a   1.000
_cell.length_b   1.000
_cell.length_c   1.000
_cell.angle_alpha   90.00
_cell.angle_beta   90.00
_cell.angle_gamma   90.00
#
_symmetry.space_group_name_H-M   'P 1'
#
loop_
_entity.id
_entity.type
_entity.pdbx_description
1 polymer ?
#
loop_
_entity_poly.entity_id
_entity_poly.type
_entity_poly.pdbx_seq_one_letter_code
_entity_poly.pdbx_strand_id
1 'polypeptide(L)'
;MSVDQPSRANIREKIVQLISGELDRASASEWAFEIIDDDHIRVSDQVVWKILQCLGGADLPTTDREYLYEKEDFNCWLNEIDSHE
;
A
#
# COMPACT_ATOMS: atom_id res chain seq x y z
N MET A 1 13.80 12.47 -8.46
CA MET A 1 13.91 11.01 -8.67
C MET A 1 12.57 10.58 -9.24
N SER A 2 12.53 9.87 -10.36
CA SER A 2 11.24 9.48 -10.95
C SER A 2 10.60 8.43 -10.04
N VAL A 3 9.51 8.78 -9.36
CA VAL A 3 8.63 7.78 -8.75
C VAL A 3 8.01 7.00 -9.90
N ASP A 4 8.38 5.73 -10.02
CA ASP A 4 7.84 4.84 -11.04
C ASP A 4 6.33 4.71 -10.81
N GLN A 5 5.55 4.68 -11.89
CA GLN A 5 4.10 4.70 -11.80
C GLN A 5 3.63 3.45 -11.03
N PRO A 6 2.84 3.59 -9.95
CA PRO A 6 2.43 2.47 -9.10
C PRO A 6 1.65 1.47 -9.95
N SER A 7 2.31 0.36 -10.22
CA SER A 7 1.74 -0.79 -10.91
C SER A 7 1.36 -1.86 -9.90
N ARG A 8 0.47 -2.78 -10.28
CA ARG A 8 0.10 -3.94 -9.44
C ARG A 8 1.31 -4.69 -8.90
N ALA A 9 2.34 -4.88 -9.73
CA ALA A 9 3.61 -5.48 -9.32
C ALA A 9 4.31 -4.69 -8.22
N ASN A 10 4.41 -3.36 -8.35
CA ASN A 10 5.02 -2.48 -7.34
C ASN A 10 4.27 -2.57 -6.00
N ILE A 11 2.93 -2.48 -6.03
CA ILE A 11 2.13 -2.61 -4.81
C ILE A 11 2.31 -3.99 -4.18
N ARG A 12 2.28 -5.06 -4.98
CA ARG A 12 2.51 -6.44 -4.52
C ARG A 12 3.85 -6.55 -3.79
N GLU A 13 4.93 -6.04 -4.39
CA GLU A 13 6.25 -6.07 -3.75
C GLU A 13 6.27 -5.33 -2.42
N LYS A 14 5.66 -4.14 -2.35
CA LYS A 14 5.56 -3.37 -1.10
C LYS A 14 4.80 -4.13 -0.02
N ILE A 15 3.68 -4.75 -0.37
CA ILE A 15 2.90 -5.57 0.57
C ILE A 15 3.70 -6.79 1.03
N VAL A 16 4.41 -7.49 0.13
CA VAL A 16 5.25 -8.64 0.51
C VAL A 16 6.34 -8.20 1.50
N GLN A 17 7.03 -7.09 1.23
CA GLN A 17 8.06 -6.57 2.13
C GLN A 17 7.46 -6.19 3.50
N LEU A 18 6.26 -5.62 3.53
CA LEU A 18 5.53 -5.27 4.75
C LEU A 18 5.15 -6.54 5.56
N ILE A 19 4.68 -7.59 4.90
CA ILE A 19 4.31 -8.88 5.50
C ILE A 19 5.53 -9.62 6.06
N SER A 20 6.68 -9.53 5.36
CA SER A 20 7.97 -10.09 5.75
C SER A 20 8.67 -9.29 6.85
N GLY A 21 8.25 -8.04 7.10
CA GLY A 21 8.91 -7.12 8.03
C GLY A 21 10.18 -6.48 7.50
N GLU A 22 10.41 -6.54 6.17
CA GLU A 22 11.51 -5.83 5.48
C GLU A 22 11.19 -4.34 5.31
N LEU A 23 9.90 -4.01 5.20
CA LEU A 23 9.40 -2.65 5.12
C LEU A 23 8.52 -2.36 6.35
N ASP A 24 8.78 -1.24 7.02
CA ASP A 24 7.96 -0.80 8.14
C ASP A 24 6.67 -0.12 7.64
N ARG A 25 5.64 -0.10 8.49
CA ARG A 25 4.34 0.54 8.19
C ARG A 25 4.50 2.03 7.91
N ALA A 26 5.37 2.70 8.67
CA ALA A 26 5.69 4.11 8.45
C ALA A 26 6.27 4.35 7.05
N SER A 27 7.24 3.53 6.64
CA SER A 27 7.86 3.64 5.31
C SER A 27 6.90 3.30 4.17
N ALA A 28 6.01 2.32 4.37
CA ALA A 28 4.98 2.00 3.40
C ALA A 28 3.94 3.13 3.26
N SER A 29 3.58 3.75 4.38
CA SER A 29 2.68 4.89 4.45
C SER A 29 3.26 6.11 3.76
N GLU A 30 4.51 6.47 4.06
CA GLU A 30 5.23 7.57 3.42
C GLU A 30 5.30 7.38 1.90
N TRP A 31 5.72 6.20 1.45
CA TRP A 31 5.78 5.87 0.02
C TRP A 31 4.42 6.01 -0.68
N ALA A 32 3.35 5.52 -0.04
CA ALA A 32 2.00 5.67 -0.59
C ALA A 32 1.55 7.14 -0.63
N PHE A 33 1.89 7.92 0.40
CA PHE A 33 1.61 9.35 0.44
C PHE A 33 2.32 10.12 -0.66
N GLU A 34 3.60 9.85 -0.91
CA GLU A 34 4.36 10.48 -2.00
C GLU A 34 3.68 10.26 -3.35
N ILE A 35 3.12 9.07 -3.57
CA ILE A 35 2.43 8.74 -4.82
C ILE A 35 1.05 9.42 -4.91
N ILE A 36 0.33 9.53 -3.79
CA ILE A 36 -0.99 10.18 -3.75
C ILE A 36 -0.86 11.71 -3.88
N ASP A 37 0.19 12.29 -3.31
CA ASP A 37 0.48 13.72 -3.35
C ASP A 37 1.01 14.16 -4.74
N ASP A 38 1.65 13.25 -5.48
CA ASP A 38 2.18 13.52 -6.81
C ASP A 38 1.08 13.59 -7.89
N ASP A 39 0.69 14.82 -8.27
CA ASP A 39 -0.34 15.11 -9.29
C ASP A 39 0.01 14.56 -10.70
N HIS A 40 1.28 14.22 -10.95
CA HIS A 40 1.68 13.62 -12.22
C HIS A 40 1.36 12.12 -12.28
N ILE A 41 1.23 11.46 -11.14
CA ILE A 41 0.93 10.03 -11.09
C ILE A 41 -0.56 9.80 -11.26
N ARG A 42 -0.92 9.16 -12.38
CA ARG A 42 -2.29 8.70 -12.63
C ARG A 42 -2.40 7.19 -12.46
N VAL A 43 -3.06 6.79 -11.38
CA VAL A 43 -3.40 5.39 -11.14
C VAL A 43 -4.73 5.08 -11.83
N SER A 44 -4.67 4.38 -12.96
CA SER A 44 -5.88 3.99 -13.71
C SER A 44 -6.59 2.78 -13.08
N ASP A 45 -5.84 1.98 -12.33
CA ASP A 45 -6.33 0.75 -11.72
C ASP A 45 -6.95 1.04 -10.35
N GLN A 46 -8.25 0.74 -10.22
CA GLN A 46 -9.00 1.05 -9.01
C GLN A 46 -8.53 0.23 -7.80
N VAL A 47 -8.08 -1.00 -8.02
CA VAL A 47 -7.59 -1.89 -6.95
C VAL A 47 -6.27 -1.33 -6.42
N VAL A 48 -5.35 -0.97 -7.33
CA VAL A 48 -4.08 -0.30 -6.98
C VAL A 48 -4.35 0.98 -6.18
N TRP A 49 -5.25 1.84 -6.65
CA TRP A 49 -5.57 3.10 -5.98
C TRP A 49 -6.15 2.88 -4.58
N LYS A 50 -7.13 1.98 -4.45
CA LYS A 50 -7.74 1.63 -3.15
C LYS A 50 -6.69 1.16 -2.15
N ILE A 51 -5.82 0.24 -2.56
CA ILE A 51 -4.77 -0.31 -1.70
C ILE A 51 -3.73 0.75 -1.35
N LEU A 52 -3.38 1.64 -2.28
CA LEU A 52 -2.47 2.76 -2.04
C LEU A 52 -3.01 3.67 -0.94
N GLN A 53 -4.31 4.02 -0.99
CA GLN A 53 -4.95 4.79 0.08
C GLN A 53 -4.91 4.07 1.44
N CYS A 54 -5.09 2.74 1.45
CA CYS A 54 -4.95 1.94 2.67
C CYS A 54 -3.51 1.96 3.19
N LEU A 55 -2.51 1.80 2.32
CA LEU A 55 -1.10 1.86 2.68
C LEU A 55 -0.72 3.21 3.28
N GLY A 56 -1.23 4.32 2.72
CA GLY A 56 -1.05 5.67 3.29
C GLY A 56 -1.67 5.85 4.68
N GLY A 57 -2.52 4.93 5.12
CA GLY A 57 -3.04 4.84 6.49
C GLY A 57 -2.45 3.71 7.33
N ALA A 58 -1.47 2.95 6.81
CA ALA A 58 -0.89 1.79 7.49
C ALA A 58 -0.23 2.11 8.83
N ASP A 59 0.32 3.32 8.94
CA ASP A 59 0.98 3.81 10.15
C ASP A 59 0.01 4.41 11.18
N LEU A 60 -1.26 4.64 10.81
CA LEU A 60 -2.19 5.32 11.69
C LEU A 60 -2.61 4.42 12.87
N PRO A 61 -2.45 4.89 14.11
CA PRO A 61 -2.95 4.18 15.28
C PRO A 61 -4.48 4.26 15.34
N THR A 62 -5.11 3.28 15.98
CA THR A 62 -6.57 3.27 16.21
C THR A 62 -6.87 3.34 17.69
N THR A 63 -8.12 3.68 18.03
CA THR A 63 -8.59 3.70 19.41
C THR A 63 -8.75 2.29 20.00
N ASP A 64 -9.01 1.28 19.15
CA ASP A 64 -9.33 -0.09 19.56
C ASP A 64 -8.17 -1.08 19.35
N ARG A 65 -7.23 -0.74 18.46
CA ARG A 65 -6.09 -1.59 18.08
C ARG A 65 -4.79 -0.81 18.01
N GLU A 66 -3.67 -1.54 18.04
CA GLU A 66 -2.33 -0.97 17.92
C GLU A 66 -2.14 -0.24 16.56
N TYR A 67 -2.71 -0.77 15.47
CA TYR A 67 -2.66 -0.18 14.12
C TYR A 67 -3.97 -0.37 13.36
N LEU A 68 -4.23 0.49 12.37
CA LEU A 68 -5.44 0.45 11.53
C LEU A 68 -5.53 -0.81 10.69
N TYR A 69 -4.37 -1.33 10.28
CA TYR A 69 -4.27 -2.51 9.45
C TYR A 69 -3.22 -3.48 10.00
N GLU A 70 -3.56 -4.76 9.91
CA GLU A 70 -2.79 -5.87 10.42
C GLU A 70 -2.40 -6.83 9.30
N LYS A 71 -1.61 -7.85 9.64
CA LYS A 71 -1.02 -8.76 8.64
C LYS A 71 -2.09 -9.46 7.78
N GLU A 72 -3.27 -9.70 8.34
CA GLU A 72 -4.41 -10.28 7.64
C GLU A 72 -4.94 -9.35 6.54
N ASP A 73 -5.05 -8.04 6.80
CA ASP A 73 -5.44 -7.04 5.80
C ASP A 73 -4.43 -7.01 4.64
N PHE A 74 -3.14 -7.07 4.96
CA PHE A 74 -2.08 -7.08 3.95
C PHE A 74 -2.17 -8.29 3.03
N ASN A 75 -2.46 -9.48 3.59
CA ASN A 75 -2.70 -10.69 2.78
C ASN A 75 -3.96 -10.56 1.93
N CYS A 76 -5.02 -9.94 2.45
CA CYS A 76 -6.25 -9.67 1.70
C CYS A 76 -5.97 -8.78 0.48
N TRP A 77 -5.19 -7.70 0.66
CA TRP A 77 -4.80 -6.80 -0.43
C TRP A 77 -3.94 -7.50 -1.47
N LEU A 78 -3.00 -8.36 -1.04
CA LEU A 78 -2.20 -9.17 -1.95
C LEU A 78 -3.09 -10.07 -2.81
N ASN A 79 -4.09 -10.71 -2.19
CA ASN A 79 -5.04 -11.55 -2.89
C ASN A 79 -5.95 -10.77 -3.85
N GLU A 80 -6.39 -9.56 -3.47
CA GLU A 80 -7.17 -8.69 -4.37
C GLU A 80 -6.39 -8.32 -5.64
N ILE A 81 -5.08 -8.11 -5.51
CA ILE A 81 -4.20 -7.81 -6.67
C ILE A 81 -4.06 -9.03 -7.59
N ASP A 82 -3.91 -10.22 -7.01
CA ASP A 82 -3.68 -11.49 -7.72
C ASP A 82 -4.99 -12.06 -8.33
N SER A 83 -6.13 -11.87 -7.66
CA SER A 83 -7.42 -12.43 -8.08
C SER A 83 -8.08 -11.68 -9.26
N HIS A 84 -7.57 -10.50 -9.63
CA HIS A 84 -8.14 -9.64 -10.66
C HIS A 84 -7.30 -9.61 -11.95
N GLU A 85 -6.57 -10.69 -12.27
CA GLU A 85 -5.85 -10.91 -13.54
C GLU A 85 -6.78 -11.27 -14.72
#